data_AF-A0AA94KS34-F1
#
_entry.id   AF-A0AA94KS34-F1
#
_cell.length_a   1.000
_cell.length_b   1.000
_cell.length_c   1.000
_cell.angle_alpha   90.00
_cell.angle_beta   90.00
_cell.angle_gamma   90.00
#
_symmetry.space_group_name_H-M   'P 1'
#
loop_
_entity.id
_entity.type
_entity.pdbx_description
1 polymer ?
#
loop_
_entity_poly.entity_id
_entity_poly.type
_entity_poly.pdbx_seq_one_letter_code
_entity_poly.pdbx_strand_id
1 'polypeptide(L)'
;MNEILNGFEKCVDIYRDYNNYLDKHQLNGICFGSSLYWTSDALREIANDKNTVGFAINDKQRFFDFGNYVQNSAIKMHRTTEGRIQLLQTLNRQEDLLAKRAGYRLHYELAGDTAARFHMECILNNVPAYNNTAIVISTALSERILHPLEHTYSSFSHSTALLNCGGSVYLFDVNEGVYRLRKNSACSCETVFNVIAHNLGLSGIGNINYDLRWDGHVFMRLKKTRS
;
A
#
# COMPACT_ATOMS: atom_id res chain seq x y z
N MET A 1 -1.05 10.99 -22.25
CA MET A 1 0.36 10.61 -22.05
C MET A 1 0.40 10.03 -20.64
N ASN A 2 0.76 8.75 -20.46
CA ASN A 2 0.75 8.17 -19.11
C ASN A 2 1.83 8.86 -18.28
N GLU A 3 1.46 9.31 -17.09
CA GLU A 3 2.40 9.91 -16.15
C GLU A 3 3.42 8.83 -15.72
N ILE A 4 4.71 9.16 -15.89
CA ILE A 4 5.82 8.28 -15.50
C ILE A 4 6.59 8.98 -14.40
N LEU A 5 6.58 8.40 -13.21
CA LEU A 5 7.31 8.89 -12.06
C LEU A 5 8.39 7.88 -11.69
N ASN A 6 9.65 8.20 -11.97
CA ASN A 6 10.81 7.36 -11.66
C ASN A 6 10.67 5.88 -12.08
N GLY A 7 10.16 5.63 -13.30
CA GLY A 7 9.97 4.27 -13.83
C GLY A 7 8.63 3.61 -13.48
N PHE A 8 7.83 4.23 -12.62
CA PHE A 8 6.44 3.84 -12.36
C PHE A 8 5.50 4.53 -13.35
N GLU A 9 4.75 3.74 -14.12
CA GLU A 9 3.75 4.22 -15.06
C GLU A 9 2.35 4.10 -14.46
N LYS A 10 1.63 5.22 -14.36
CA LYS A 10 0.26 5.23 -13.81
C LYS A 10 -0.65 4.39 -14.71
N CYS A 11 -1.30 3.37 -14.13
CA CYS A 11 -2.21 2.47 -14.84
C CYS A 11 -3.66 2.54 -14.33
N VAL A 12 -3.88 3.09 -13.13
CA VAL A 12 -5.22 3.39 -12.59
C VAL A 12 -5.17 4.78 -11.97
N ASP A 13 -6.15 5.63 -12.30
CA ASP A 13 -6.30 6.97 -11.74
C ASP A 13 -7.57 7.07 -10.89
N ILE A 14 -7.38 7.48 -9.64
CA ILE A 14 -8.44 7.71 -8.67
C ILE A 14 -8.37 9.08 -7.99
N TYR A 15 -7.41 9.94 -8.37
CA TYR A 15 -7.12 11.20 -7.66
C TYR A 15 -8.37 12.04 -7.43
N ARG A 16 -9.11 12.33 -8.52
CA ARG A 16 -10.30 13.18 -8.46
C ARG A 16 -11.43 12.54 -7.66
N ASP A 17 -11.67 11.25 -7.86
CA ASP A 17 -12.75 10.53 -7.19
C ASP A 17 -12.47 10.39 -5.69
N TYR A 18 -11.20 10.18 -5.33
CA TYR A 18 -10.76 10.11 -3.96
C TYR A 18 -10.92 11.45 -3.24
N ASN A 19 -10.48 12.56 -3.83
CA ASN A 19 -10.67 13.90 -3.25
C ASN A 19 -12.16 14.22 -3.06
N ASN A 20 -13.00 13.94 -4.07
CA ASN A 20 -14.44 14.11 -3.95
C ASN A 20 -15.04 13.26 -2.81
N TYR A 21 -14.55 12.04 -2.62
CA TYR A 21 -14.98 11.17 -1.54
C TYR A 21 -14.56 11.72 -0.17
N LEU A 22 -13.31 12.17 -0.01
CA LEU A 22 -12.83 12.79 1.22
C LEU A 22 -13.65 14.03 1.58
N ASP A 23 -13.91 14.91 0.63
CA ASP A 23 -14.69 16.14 0.84
C ASP A 23 -16.13 15.82 1.25
N LYS A 24 -16.79 14.91 0.51
CA LYS A 24 -18.18 14.50 0.78
C LYS A 24 -18.34 13.89 2.17
N HIS A 25 -17.35 13.12 2.63
CA HIS A 25 -17.39 12.40 3.90
C HIS A 25 -16.63 13.11 5.03
N GLN A 26 -16.05 14.29 4.78
CA GLN A 26 -15.25 15.07 5.73
C GLN A 26 -14.13 14.26 6.39
N LEU A 27 -13.38 13.51 5.58
CA LEU A 27 -12.33 12.61 6.05
C LEU A 27 -10.93 13.20 5.83
N ASN A 28 -10.00 12.94 6.76
CA ASN A 28 -8.59 13.36 6.65
C ASN A 28 -7.69 12.37 5.89
N GLY A 29 -8.29 11.33 5.29
CA GLY A 29 -7.58 10.29 4.55
C GLY A 29 -7.83 8.87 5.05
N ILE A 30 -7.71 7.88 4.16
CA ILE A 30 -7.95 6.45 4.41
C ILE A 30 -6.80 5.57 3.89
N CYS A 31 -5.57 6.11 3.95
CA CYS A 31 -4.38 5.55 3.28
C CYS A 31 -4.10 4.10 3.73
N PHE A 32 -3.97 3.87 5.04
CA PHE A 32 -3.67 2.54 5.57
C PHE A 32 -4.76 1.52 5.23
N GLY A 33 -6.03 1.88 5.48
CA GLY A 33 -7.18 1.00 5.24
C GLY A 33 -7.35 0.64 3.76
N SER A 34 -7.16 1.62 2.88
CA SER A 34 -7.25 1.40 1.43
C SER A 34 -6.07 0.57 0.91
N SER A 35 -4.85 0.80 1.39
CA SER A 35 -3.68 0.00 1.00
C SER A 35 -3.80 -1.45 1.48
N LEU A 36 -4.27 -1.68 2.71
CA LEU A 36 -4.51 -3.02 3.23
C LEU A 36 -5.63 -3.72 2.46
N TYR A 37 -6.74 -3.03 2.19
CA TYR A 37 -7.84 -3.62 1.43
C TYR A 37 -7.41 -3.97 0.00
N TRP A 38 -6.78 -3.02 -0.72
CA TRP A 38 -6.34 -3.22 -2.10
C TRP A 38 -5.37 -4.39 -2.24
N THR A 39 -4.37 -4.50 -1.36
CA THR A 39 -3.38 -5.60 -1.41
C THR A 39 -4.02 -6.95 -1.12
N SER A 40 -4.88 -7.05 -0.11
CA SER A 40 -5.62 -8.27 0.20
C SER A 40 -6.51 -8.71 -0.96
N ASP A 41 -7.24 -7.77 -1.58
CA ASP A 41 -8.14 -8.07 -2.68
C ASP A 41 -7.37 -8.50 -3.94
N ALA A 42 -6.32 -7.75 -4.30
CA ALA A 42 -5.47 -8.09 -5.44
C ALA A 42 -4.82 -9.47 -5.31
N LEU A 43 -4.31 -9.84 -4.12
CA LEU A 43 -3.75 -11.17 -3.88
C LEU A 43 -4.80 -12.28 -3.93
N ARG A 44 -6.06 -12.00 -3.56
CA ARG A 44 -7.17 -12.95 -3.67
C ARG A 44 -7.60 -13.15 -5.12
N GLU A 45 -7.65 -12.10 -5.92
CA GLU A 45 -7.92 -12.21 -7.36
C GLU A 45 -6.86 -13.08 -8.05
N ILE A 46 -5.58 -12.84 -7.75
CA ILE A 46 -4.44 -13.64 -8.25
C ILE A 46 -4.60 -15.13 -7.91
N ALA A 47 -5.18 -15.43 -6.75
CA ALA A 47 -5.39 -16.80 -6.31
C ALA A 47 -6.54 -17.51 -7.05
N ASN A 48 -7.54 -16.76 -7.54
CA ASN A 48 -8.78 -17.31 -8.09
C ASN A 48 -8.79 -17.48 -9.62
N ASP A 49 -8.15 -16.62 -10.43
CA ASP A 49 -7.87 -16.96 -11.84
C ASP A 49 -6.82 -16.03 -12.51
N LYS A 50 -5.97 -16.61 -13.36
CA LYS A 50 -4.56 -16.19 -13.57
C LYS A 50 -4.25 -15.46 -14.90
N ASN A 51 -4.84 -14.31 -15.18
CA ASN A 51 -4.30 -13.39 -16.22
C ASN A 51 -4.79 -11.94 -16.11
N THR A 52 -5.73 -11.68 -15.22
CA THR A 52 -6.23 -10.36 -14.89
C THR A 52 -6.02 -10.19 -13.40
N VAL A 53 -5.00 -9.43 -13.00
CA VAL A 53 -5.18 -8.70 -11.75
C VAL A 53 -6.29 -7.72 -12.08
N GLY A 54 -7.43 -7.87 -11.42
CA GLY A 54 -8.59 -6.99 -11.51
C GLY A 54 -8.26 -5.64 -10.90
N PHE A 55 -7.24 -4.96 -11.46
CA PHE A 55 -6.77 -3.63 -11.06
C PHE A 55 -7.85 -2.56 -11.09
N ALA A 56 -9.04 -2.87 -11.56
CA ALA A 56 -10.10 -1.93 -11.50
C ALA A 56 -10.67 -1.94 -10.09
N ILE A 57 -10.27 -0.91 -9.35
CA ILE A 57 -11.16 -0.12 -8.51
C ILE A 57 -12.41 0.23 -9.37
N ASN A 58 -13.22 -0.80 -9.66
CA ASN A 58 -14.30 -0.80 -10.65
C ASN A 58 -15.45 0.03 -10.11
N ASP A 59 -15.74 -0.19 -8.85
CA ASP A 59 -16.65 0.60 -8.04
C ASP A 59 -15.82 1.39 -7.03
N LYS A 60 -15.43 2.61 -7.44
CA LYS A 60 -14.62 3.51 -6.62
C LYS A 60 -15.29 3.86 -5.31
N GLN A 61 -16.61 4.08 -5.34
CA GLN A 61 -17.38 4.39 -4.13
C GLN A 61 -17.30 3.21 -3.16
N ARG A 62 -17.62 2.00 -3.61
CA ARG A 62 -17.52 0.79 -2.78
C ARG A 62 -16.09 0.59 -2.27
N PHE A 63 -15.09 0.77 -3.12
CA PHE A 63 -13.70 0.64 -2.72
C PHE A 63 -13.34 1.62 -1.58
N PHE A 64 -13.71 2.89 -1.71
CA PHE A 64 -13.46 3.89 -0.66
C PHE A 64 -14.27 3.65 0.61
N ASP A 65 -15.51 3.17 0.49
CA ASP A 65 -16.34 2.79 1.64
C ASP A 65 -15.68 1.65 2.44
N PHE A 66 -15.19 0.60 1.76
CA PHE A 66 -14.47 -0.49 2.40
C PHE A 66 -13.10 -0.04 2.95
N GLY A 67 -12.35 0.76 2.19
CA GLY A 67 -11.08 1.32 2.64
C GLY A 67 -11.25 2.15 3.92
N ASN A 68 -12.29 2.97 4.00
CA ASN A 68 -12.64 3.75 5.19
C ASN A 68 -13.08 2.86 6.36
N TYR A 69 -13.88 1.81 6.10
CA TYR A 69 -14.26 0.86 7.13
C TYR A 69 -13.03 0.15 7.73
N VAL A 70 -12.10 -0.32 6.89
CA VAL A 70 -10.84 -0.93 7.32
C VAL A 70 -9.99 0.09 8.07
N GLN A 71 -9.87 1.32 7.57
CA GLN A 71 -9.15 2.41 8.24
C GLN A 71 -9.67 2.61 9.66
N ASN A 72 -10.99 2.77 9.83
CA ASN A 72 -11.60 3.04 11.14
C ASN A 72 -11.49 1.84 12.09
N SER A 73 -11.56 0.62 11.56
CA SER A 73 -11.40 -0.62 12.34
C SER A 73 -9.95 -0.82 12.79
N ALA A 74 -9.00 -0.52 11.90
CA ALA A 74 -7.59 -0.80 12.13
C ALA A 74 -6.84 0.35 12.81
N ILE A 75 -7.22 1.61 12.63
CA ILE A 75 -6.41 2.76 13.09
C ILE A 75 -6.22 2.78 14.61
N LYS A 76 -7.22 2.35 15.38
CA LYS A 76 -7.10 2.24 16.85
C LYS A 76 -6.06 1.20 17.24
N MET A 77 -6.03 0.08 16.53
CA MET A 77 -5.09 -1.02 16.74
C MET A 77 -3.69 -0.66 16.21
N HIS A 78 -3.61 -0.01 15.05
CA HIS A 78 -2.36 0.27 14.35
C HIS A 78 -1.46 1.29 15.09
N ARG A 79 -2.04 2.13 15.96
CA ARG A 79 -1.31 3.16 16.72
C ARG A 79 -0.34 2.61 17.77
N THR A 80 -0.54 1.37 18.24
CA THR A 80 0.28 0.77 19.31
C THR A 80 0.89 -0.54 18.83
N THR A 81 2.03 -0.94 19.40
CA THR A 81 2.67 -2.21 19.05
C THR A 81 1.75 -3.40 19.36
N GLU A 82 1.12 -3.39 20.53
CA GLU A 82 0.17 -4.42 20.96
C GLU A 82 -1.05 -4.47 20.03
N GLY A 83 -1.59 -3.32 19.66
CA GLY A 83 -2.72 -3.27 18.74
C GLY A 83 -2.34 -3.76 17.34
N ARG A 84 -1.14 -3.47 16.84
CA ARG A 84 -0.65 -4.02 15.56
C ARG A 84 -0.56 -5.54 15.59
N ILE A 85 -0.08 -6.10 16.70
CA ILE A 85 -0.06 -7.55 16.91
C ILE A 85 -1.50 -8.11 16.90
N GLN A 86 -2.43 -7.46 17.60
CA GLN A 86 -3.85 -7.86 17.62
C GLN A 86 -4.51 -7.79 16.25
N LEU A 87 -4.21 -6.74 15.47
CA LEU A 87 -4.68 -6.59 14.10
C LEU A 87 -4.20 -7.77 13.25
N LEU A 88 -2.91 -8.11 13.30
CA LEU A 88 -2.37 -9.25 12.55
C LEU A 88 -2.96 -10.58 12.97
N GLN A 89 -3.12 -10.80 14.28
CA GLN A 89 -3.75 -12.01 14.79
C GLN A 89 -5.20 -12.13 14.28
N THR A 90 -5.92 -11.02 14.24
CA THR A 90 -7.29 -10.96 13.72
C THR A 90 -7.32 -11.27 12.23
N LEU A 91 -6.45 -10.64 11.43
CA LEU A 91 -6.36 -10.87 9.98
C LEU A 91 -6.02 -12.34 9.68
N ASN A 92 -4.98 -12.89 10.30
CA ASN A 92 -4.59 -14.28 10.09
C ASN A 92 -5.68 -15.27 10.55
N ARG A 93 -6.39 -14.99 11.65
CA ARG A 93 -7.51 -15.83 12.11
C ARG A 93 -8.68 -15.79 11.13
N GLN A 94 -8.96 -14.65 10.51
CA GLN A 94 -9.96 -14.54 9.45
C GLN A 94 -9.54 -15.36 8.23
N GLU A 95 -8.26 -15.32 7.84
CA GLU A 95 -7.76 -16.14 6.74
C GLU A 95 -7.86 -17.64 7.04
N ASP A 96 -7.59 -18.08 8.27
CA ASP A 96 -7.76 -19.50 8.64
C ASP A 96 -9.21 -19.98 8.50
N LEU A 97 -10.20 -19.09 8.67
CA LEU A 97 -11.61 -19.40 8.43
C LEU A 97 -11.95 -19.41 6.93
N LEU A 98 -11.42 -18.46 6.16
CA LEU A 98 -11.65 -18.34 4.72
C LEU A 98 -10.96 -19.47 3.93
N ALA A 99 -9.76 -19.85 4.34
CA ALA A 99 -8.95 -20.91 3.75
C ALA A 99 -9.60 -22.29 3.83
N LYS A 100 -10.59 -22.50 4.72
CA LYS A 100 -11.38 -23.74 4.72
C LYS A 100 -12.28 -23.87 3.50
N ARG A 101 -12.60 -22.74 2.85
CA ARG A 101 -13.48 -22.65 1.68
C ARG A 101 -12.69 -22.35 0.41
N ALA A 102 -11.52 -21.74 0.53
CA ALA A 102 -10.66 -21.33 -0.56
C ALA A 102 -9.43 -22.24 -0.65
N GLY A 103 -8.98 -22.61 -1.86
CA GLY A 103 -7.73 -23.38 -2.07
C GLY A 103 -6.44 -22.59 -1.80
N TYR A 104 -6.52 -21.51 -1.04
CA TYR A 104 -5.43 -20.62 -0.70
C TYR A 104 -5.70 -19.88 0.60
N ARG A 105 -4.66 -19.27 1.17
CA ARG A 105 -4.74 -18.35 2.30
C ARG A 105 -3.79 -17.18 2.12
N LEU A 106 -4.19 -15.99 2.53
CA LEU A 106 -3.21 -14.93 2.78
C LEU A 106 -2.55 -15.17 4.13
N HIS A 107 -1.30 -14.77 4.24
CA HIS A 107 -0.59 -14.75 5.50
C HIS A 107 0.02 -13.37 5.71
N TYR A 108 -0.30 -12.79 6.86
CA TYR A 108 0.13 -11.45 7.25
C TYR A 108 1.25 -11.55 8.29
N GLU A 109 2.30 -10.77 8.10
CA GLU A 109 3.48 -10.69 8.97
C GLU A 109 3.82 -9.21 9.24
N LEU A 110 4.27 -8.91 10.47
CA LEU A 110 4.75 -7.57 10.81
C LEU A 110 6.21 -7.46 10.44
N ALA A 111 6.55 -6.39 9.73
CA ALA A 111 7.92 -6.03 9.44
C ALA A 111 8.25 -4.69 10.10
N GLY A 112 9.35 -4.67 10.87
CA GLY A 112 10.02 -3.41 11.24
C GLY A 112 10.79 -2.85 10.04
N ASP A 113 11.31 -1.64 10.17
CA ASP A 113 11.90 -0.87 9.06
C ASP A 113 12.94 -1.66 8.24
N THR A 114 13.89 -2.34 8.91
CA THR A 114 14.92 -3.16 8.25
C THR A 114 14.31 -4.31 7.44
N ALA A 115 13.36 -5.04 8.01
CA ALA A 115 12.70 -6.15 7.34
C ALA A 115 11.81 -5.66 6.19
N ALA A 116 11.14 -4.52 6.37
CA ALA A 116 10.32 -3.92 5.35
C ALA A 116 11.15 -3.45 4.15
N ARG A 117 12.28 -2.76 4.37
CA ARG A 117 13.23 -2.42 3.29
C ARG A 117 13.69 -3.65 2.52
N PHE A 118 14.06 -4.71 3.23
CA PHE A 118 14.45 -5.98 2.60
C PHE A 118 13.31 -6.58 1.75
N HIS A 119 12.07 -6.59 2.26
CA HIS A 119 10.91 -7.07 1.50
C HIS A 119 10.62 -6.19 0.28
N MET A 120 10.70 -4.86 0.42
CA MET A 120 10.54 -3.91 -0.68
C MET A 120 11.59 -4.16 -1.77
N GLU A 121 12.86 -4.26 -1.42
CA GLU A 121 13.95 -4.56 -2.35
C GLU A 121 13.70 -5.88 -3.09
N CYS A 122 13.30 -6.93 -2.38
CA CYS A 122 13.00 -8.21 -3.00
C CYS A 122 11.79 -8.14 -3.95
N ILE A 123 10.74 -7.39 -3.59
CA ILE A 123 9.56 -7.15 -4.43
C ILE A 123 9.95 -6.38 -5.70
N LEU A 124 10.65 -5.25 -5.55
CA LEU A 124 11.07 -4.34 -6.63
C LEU A 124 11.99 -5.04 -7.64
N ASN A 125 12.87 -5.93 -7.15
CA ASN A 125 13.79 -6.69 -8.00
C ASN A 125 13.22 -8.02 -8.51
N ASN A 126 11.91 -8.27 -8.34
CA ASN A 126 11.24 -9.50 -8.76
C ASN A 126 11.96 -10.79 -8.30
N VAL A 127 12.44 -10.81 -7.05
CA VAL A 127 13.04 -12.03 -6.47
C VAL A 127 11.99 -13.15 -6.51
N PRO A 128 12.26 -14.33 -7.09
CA PRO A 128 11.23 -15.35 -7.33
C PRO A 128 10.46 -15.79 -6.07
N ALA A 129 11.12 -15.80 -4.91
CA ALA A 129 10.50 -16.11 -3.62
C ALA A 129 9.47 -15.06 -3.16
N TYR A 130 9.39 -13.91 -3.82
CA TYR A 130 8.47 -12.81 -3.53
C TYR A 130 7.36 -12.67 -4.59
N ASN A 131 7.24 -13.60 -5.52
CA ASN A 131 6.07 -13.65 -6.40
C ASN A 131 4.79 -13.79 -5.57
N ASN A 132 3.76 -13.01 -5.91
CA ASN A 132 2.46 -12.97 -5.24
C ASN A 132 2.59 -12.60 -3.74
N THR A 133 3.40 -11.57 -3.49
CA THR A 133 3.56 -10.95 -2.17
C THR A 133 3.25 -9.46 -2.25
N ALA A 134 2.87 -8.88 -1.13
CA ALA A 134 2.67 -7.45 -1.02
C ALA A 134 3.24 -6.94 0.30
N ILE A 135 3.50 -5.64 0.38
CA ILE A 135 3.82 -4.96 1.63
C ILE A 135 3.08 -3.63 1.68
N VAL A 136 2.33 -3.41 2.76
CA VAL A 136 1.83 -2.08 3.12
C VAL A 136 2.89 -1.43 3.99
N ILE A 137 3.40 -0.31 3.52
CA ILE A 137 4.41 0.48 4.22
C ILE A 137 3.78 1.74 4.77
N SER A 138 4.32 2.19 5.90
CA SER A 138 3.97 3.44 6.54
C SER A 138 5.20 4.33 6.45
N THR A 139 5.02 5.51 5.91
CA THR A 139 6.11 6.46 5.65
C THR A 139 5.77 7.78 6.29
N ALA A 140 6.78 8.49 6.78
CA ALA A 140 6.59 9.85 7.25
C ALA A 140 7.85 10.68 7.07
N LEU A 141 7.68 11.98 7.09
CA LEU A 141 8.80 12.90 7.21
C LEU A 141 9.50 12.71 8.55
N SER A 142 10.83 12.77 8.54
CA SER A 142 11.63 12.78 9.77
C SER A 142 11.36 14.02 10.62
N GLU A 143 10.96 15.13 10.01
CA GLU A 143 10.78 16.43 10.65
C GLU A 143 9.51 17.12 10.15
N ARG A 144 8.96 18.03 10.95
CA ARG A 144 7.86 18.90 10.49
C ARG A 144 8.42 19.92 9.53
N ILE A 145 7.82 20.03 8.35
CA ILE A 145 8.23 21.00 7.33
C ILE A 145 7.14 22.06 7.15
N LEU A 146 7.56 23.26 6.77
CA LEU A 146 6.65 24.34 6.39
C LEU A 146 6.00 23.98 5.07
N HIS A 147 4.68 23.77 5.06
CA HIS A 147 3.96 23.50 3.83
C HIS A 147 3.95 24.77 2.95
N PRO A 148 4.40 24.70 1.68
CA PRO A 148 4.62 25.89 0.85
C PRO A 148 3.36 26.73 0.62
N LEU A 149 2.19 26.10 0.58
CA LEU A 149 0.91 26.74 0.25
C LEU A 149 0.10 27.12 1.49
N GLU A 150 0.31 26.44 2.62
CA GLU A 150 -0.49 26.65 3.83
C GLU A 150 0.23 27.48 4.88
N HIS A 151 1.54 27.71 4.72
CA HIS A 151 2.39 28.41 5.69
C HIS A 151 2.30 27.82 7.12
N THR A 152 2.02 26.52 7.24
CA THR A 152 1.93 25.78 8.50
C THR A 152 2.99 24.68 8.58
N TYR A 153 3.51 24.42 9.79
CA TYR A 153 4.40 23.28 10.03
C TYR A 153 3.60 22.00 10.19
N SER A 154 3.71 21.10 9.22
CA SER A 154 2.93 19.87 9.19
C SER A 154 3.82 18.64 9.25
N SER A 155 3.39 17.64 10.03
CA SER A 155 3.94 16.29 9.96
C SER A 155 3.19 15.54 8.87
N PHE A 156 3.89 15.01 7.88
CA PHE A 156 3.27 14.23 6.82
C PHE A 156 3.57 12.76 7.04
N SER A 157 2.52 11.98 7.21
CA SER A 157 2.57 10.53 7.28
C SER A 157 1.59 9.94 6.28
N HIS A 158 1.98 8.82 5.68
CA HIS A 158 1.18 8.16 4.66
C HIS A 158 1.33 6.65 4.77
N SER A 159 0.38 5.93 4.18
CA SER A 159 0.55 4.51 3.93
C SER A 159 0.31 4.23 2.46
N THR A 160 1.16 3.39 1.89
CA THR A 160 1.10 2.93 0.50
C THR A 160 1.37 1.43 0.47
N ALA A 161 1.17 0.80 -0.69
CA ALA A 161 1.45 -0.60 -0.86
C ALA A 161 2.30 -0.90 -2.10
N LEU A 162 3.22 -1.85 -1.96
CA LEU A 162 3.86 -2.53 -3.08
C LEU A 162 3.27 -3.94 -3.23
N LEU A 163 3.07 -4.37 -4.47
CA LEU A 163 2.58 -5.70 -4.83
C LEU A 163 3.46 -6.28 -5.93
N ASN A 164 3.96 -7.49 -5.74
CA ASN A 164 4.50 -8.31 -6.80
C ASN A 164 3.45 -9.33 -7.26
N CYS A 165 3.02 -9.23 -8.50
CA CYS A 165 2.12 -10.19 -9.13
C CYS A 165 2.77 -10.79 -10.37
N GLY A 166 3.10 -12.08 -10.32
CA GLY A 166 3.60 -12.81 -11.49
C GLY A 166 4.81 -12.15 -12.17
N GLY A 167 5.71 -11.53 -11.41
CA GLY A 167 6.88 -10.81 -11.93
C GLY A 167 6.61 -9.39 -12.46
N SER A 168 5.41 -8.85 -12.22
CA SER A 168 5.11 -7.42 -12.40
C SER A 168 4.94 -6.75 -11.04
N VAL A 169 5.56 -5.59 -10.86
CA VAL A 169 5.52 -4.83 -9.61
C VAL A 169 4.58 -3.64 -9.75
N TYR A 170 3.77 -3.41 -8.71
CA TYR A 170 2.80 -2.34 -8.64
C TYR A 170 2.98 -1.56 -7.35
N LEU A 171 2.80 -0.24 -7.43
CA LEU A 171 2.73 0.69 -6.31
C LEU A 171 1.31 1.24 -6.26
N PHE A 172 0.64 1.12 -5.12
CA PHE A 172 -0.68 1.68 -4.89
C PHE A 172 -0.62 2.81 -3.88
N ASP A 173 -1.04 3.99 -4.30
CA ASP A 173 -1.19 5.16 -3.47
C ASP A 173 -2.64 5.64 -3.58
N VAL A 174 -3.39 5.65 -2.47
CA VAL A 174 -4.80 6.04 -2.50
C VAL A 174 -5.01 7.47 -3.00
N ASN A 175 -4.01 8.34 -2.82
CA ASN A 175 -4.10 9.74 -3.24
C ASN A 175 -4.11 9.86 -4.77
N GLU A 176 -3.55 8.89 -5.49
CA GLU A 176 -3.32 8.99 -6.93
C GLU A 176 -3.89 7.81 -7.72
N GLY A 177 -3.59 6.59 -7.28
CA GLY A 177 -4.04 5.34 -7.87
C GLY A 177 -2.97 4.26 -7.90
N VAL A 178 -2.97 3.48 -8.97
CA VAL A 178 -2.04 2.35 -9.14
C VAL A 178 -1.02 2.71 -10.21
N TYR A 179 0.23 2.46 -9.90
CA TYR A 179 1.34 2.54 -10.84
C TYR A 179 1.94 1.17 -11.06
N ARG A 180 2.41 0.91 -12.28
CA ARG A 180 3.15 -0.28 -12.65
C ARG A 180 4.62 0.07 -12.87
N LEU A 181 5.53 -0.67 -12.25
CA LEU A 181 6.95 -0.56 -12.55
C LEU A 181 7.23 -1.10 -13.96
N ARG A 182 7.90 -0.30 -14.78
CA ARG A 182 8.28 -0.70 -16.14
C ARG A 182 9.26 -1.88 -16.12
N LYS A 183 9.12 -2.77 -17.10
CA LYS A 183 10.07 -3.88 -17.28
C LYS A 183 11.48 -3.34 -17.46
N ASN A 184 12.45 -3.99 -16.81
CA ASN A 184 13.88 -3.66 -16.85
C ASN A 184 14.25 -2.31 -16.22
N SER A 185 13.34 -1.66 -15.48
CA SER A 185 13.69 -0.53 -14.63
C SER A 185 14.21 -1.06 -13.30
N ALA A 186 15.51 -0.89 -13.04
CA ALA A 186 16.04 -1.03 -11.69
C ALA A 186 15.37 0.03 -10.81
N CYS A 187 14.80 -0.39 -9.68
CA CYS A 187 14.08 0.50 -8.78
C CYS A 187 14.56 0.27 -7.35
N SER A 188 14.85 1.35 -6.63
CA SER A 188 15.24 1.31 -5.23
C SER A 188 14.07 1.70 -4.32
N CYS A 189 14.23 1.50 -3.00
CA CYS A 189 13.26 1.98 -2.02
C CYS A 189 13.14 3.52 -2.06
N GLU A 190 14.25 4.22 -2.25
CA GLU A 190 14.31 5.69 -2.35
C GLU A 190 13.49 6.18 -3.55
N THR A 191 13.48 5.42 -4.64
CA THR A 191 12.64 5.71 -5.79
C THR A 191 11.16 5.67 -5.43
N VAL A 192 10.74 4.67 -4.65
CA VAL A 192 9.37 4.56 -4.15
C VAL A 192 9.04 5.74 -3.22
N PHE A 193 9.95 6.09 -2.31
CA PHE A 193 9.75 7.23 -1.40
C PHE A 193 9.62 8.57 -2.15
N ASN A 194 10.37 8.75 -3.23
CA ASN A 194 10.26 9.93 -4.08
C ASN A 194 8.90 10.00 -4.79
N VAL A 195 8.35 8.86 -5.24
CA VAL A 195 6.99 8.83 -5.81
C VAL A 195 5.95 9.20 -4.75
N ILE A 196 6.06 8.65 -3.53
CA ILE A 196 5.13 8.99 -2.44
C ILE A 196 5.22 10.48 -2.09
N ALA A 197 6.44 11.01 -1.93
CA ALA A 197 6.64 12.43 -1.62
C ALA A 197 6.07 13.33 -2.73
N HIS A 198 6.21 12.95 -3.99
CA HIS A 198 5.58 13.63 -5.11
C HIS A 198 4.05 13.64 -5.00
N ASN A 199 3.43 12.48 -4.74
CA ASN A 199 1.99 12.33 -4.61
C ASN A 199 1.40 13.08 -3.40
N LEU A 200 2.23 13.34 -2.39
CA LEU A 200 1.88 14.19 -1.25
C LEU A 200 2.07 15.69 -1.53
N GLY A 201 2.42 16.09 -2.75
CA GLY A 201 2.65 17.48 -3.13
C GLY A 201 3.98 18.04 -2.59
N LEU A 202 4.92 17.18 -2.18
CA LEU A 202 6.15 17.60 -1.53
C LEU A 202 7.30 17.81 -2.53
N SER A 203 7.13 17.54 -3.82
CA SER A 203 8.19 17.57 -4.85
C SER A 203 8.94 18.90 -5.00
N GLY A 204 8.41 20.02 -4.49
CA GLY A 204 9.04 21.34 -4.49
C GLY A 204 9.82 21.71 -3.22
N ILE A 205 9.84 20.84 -2.21
CA ILE A 205 10.53 21.10 -0.94
C ILE A 205 11.93 20.47 -1.02
N GLY A 206 13.00 21.27 -0.87
CA GLY A 206 14.37 20.76 -0.92
C GLY A 206 14.73 19.91 0.31
N ASN A 207 15.57 18.88 0.13
CA ASN A 207 16.10 17.99 1.17
C ASN A 207 15.04 17.36 2.09
N ILE A 208 14.11 16.63 1.50
CA ILE A 208 13.09 15.90 2.26
C ILE A 208 13.63 14.54 2.68
N ASN A 209 13.72 14.31 3.98
CA ASN A 209 13.96 12.98 4.51
C ASN A 209 12.62 12.30 4.78
N TYR A 210 12.09 11.65 3.74
CA TYR A 210 10.86 10.88 3.76
C TYR A 210 11.21 9.39 3.72
N ASP A 211 10.86 8.67 4.77
CA ASP A 211 11.31 7.29 4.96
C ASP A 211 10.22 6.45 5.64
N LEU A 212 10.44 5.14 5.73
CA LEU A 212 9.71 4.24 6.59
C LEU A 212 9.68 4.79 8.01
N ARG A 213 8.48 4.84 8.56
CA ARG A 213 8.24 5.27 9.93
C ARG A 213 7.13 4.43 10.54
N TRP A 214 7.29 4.25 11.84
CA TRP A 214 6.43 3.46 12.71
C TRP A 214 6.52 1.96 12.42
N ASP A 215 7.07 1.22 13.39
CA ASP A 215 7.03 -0.25 13.38
C ASP A 215 5.60 -0.70 13.08
N GLY A 216 5.38 -1.47 12.02
CA GLY A 216 3.99 -1.77 11.64
C GLY A 216 3.72 -2.02 10.17
N HIS A 217 4.75 -2.16 9.34
CA HIS A 217 4.57 -2.55 7.95
C HIS A 217 3.96 -3.94 7.89
N VAL A 218 2.96 -4.10 7.04
CA VAL A 218 2.21 -5.35 6.92
C VAL A 218 2.69 -6.04 5.66
N PHE A 219 3.54 -7.06 5.84
CA PHE A 219 3.92 -7.94 4.76
C PHE A 219 2.86 -9.03 4.57
N MET A 220 2.57 -9.35 3.31
CA MET A 220 1.52 -10.27 2.91
C MET A 220 2.05 -11.26 1.90
N ARG A 221 1.72 -12.54 2.11
CA ARG A 221 2.08 -13.62 1.20
C ARG A 221 0.88 -14.48 0.88
N LEU A 222 0.62 -14.66 -0.40
CA LEU A 222 -0.33 -15.67 -0.86
C LEU A 222 0.29 -17.07 -0.70
N LYS A 223 -0.33 -17.92 0.12
CA LYS A 223 0.07 -19.31 0.32
C LYS A 223 -1.03 -20.22 -0.22
N LYS A 224 -0.68 -21.14 -1.12
CA LYS A 224 -1.61 -22.23 -1.47
C LYS A 224 -1.82 -23.14 -0.28
N THR A 225 -3.06 -23.46 0.05
CA THR A 225 -3.35 -24.55 0.98
C THR A 225 -3.20 -25.84 0.21
N ARG A 226 -2.39 -26.78 0.69
CA ARG A 226 -2.26 -28.09 0.05
C ARG A 226 -3.65 -28.70 -0.08
N SER A 227 -4.01 -29.12 -1.30
CA SER A 227 -5.15 -30.00 -1.57
C SER A 227 -4.92 -31.35 -0.91
#